data_AF-A0A453T3G8-F1
#
_entry.id   AF-A0A453T3G8-F1
#
_cell.length_a   1.000
_cell.length_b   1.000
_cell.length_c   1.000
_cell.angle_alpha   90.00
_cell.angle_beta   90.00
_cell.angle_gamma   90.00
#
_symmetry.space_group_name_H-M   'P 1'
#
loop_
_entity.id
_entity.type
_entity.pdbx_description
1 polymer ?
#
loop_
_entity_poly.entity_id
_entity_poly.type
_entity_poly.pdbx_seq_one_letter_code
_entity_poly.pdbx_strand_id
1 'polypeptide(L)'
;YLGKDYASACLLTQPGRLRLLLEGDERDWDCRLGLRKSNKTWWIDRSWPKFISDVGLEEDDICLFELTDRSSLTMKVHVIRKSDIPAP
;
A
#
# COMPACT_ATOMS: atom_id res chain seq x y z
N TYR A 1 -2.14 6.59 4.82
CA TYR A 1 -0.99 6.48 5.76
C TYR A 1 -0.86 5.03 6.19
N LEU A 2 0.35 4.54 6.39
CA LEU A 2 0.58 3.20 6.95
C LEU A 2 0.60 3.30 8.48
N GLY A 3 -0.09 2.36 9.14
CA GLY A 3 -0.12 2.28 10.61
C GLY A 3 1.28 2.11 11.20
N LYS A 4 1.52 2.67 12.39
CA LYS A 4 2.82 2.59 13.07
C LYS A 4 3.22 1.16 13.38
N ASP A 5 2.26 0.34 13.82
CA ASP A 5 2.50 -1.06 14.15
C ASP A 5 2.83 -1.88 12.90
N TYR A 6 2.10 -1.65 11.81
CA TYR A 6 2.40 -2.25 10.51
C TYR A 6 3.79 -1.85 10.00
N ALA A 7 4.12 -0.56 10.03
CA ALA A 7 5.42 -0.07 9.59
C ALA A 7 6.58 -0.65 10.43
N SER A 8 6.34 -0.82 11.74
CA SER A 8 7.32 -1.43 12.64
C SER A 8 7.46 -2.93 12.39
N ALA A 9 6.36 -3.67 12.21
CA ALA A 9 6.36 -5.10 11.88
C ALA A 9 7.04 -5.38 10.54
N CYS A 10 6.84 -4.51 9.56
CA CYS A 10 7.50 -4.55 8.26
C CYS A 10 9.00 -4.19 8.33
N LEU A 11 9.47 -3.68 9.48
CA LEU A 11 10.81 -3.13 9.67
C LEU A 11 11.14 -2.09 8.60
N LEU A 12 10.21 -1.18 8.34
CA LEU A 12 10.44 -0.03 7.46
C LEU A 12 11.48 0.86 8.13
N THR A 13 12.68 0.93 7.55
CA THR A 13 13.81 1.67 8.14
C THR A 13 14.10 2.98 7.42
N GLN A 14 13.89 3.03 6.10
CA GLN A 14 14.17 4.21 5.29
C GLN A 14 13.07 4.51 4.26
N PRO A 15 12.76 5.78 3.98
CA PRO A 15 11.95 6.16 2.84
C PRO A 15 12.67 5.77 1.54
N GLY A 16 11.92 5.36 0.52
CA GLY A 16 12.51 4.81 -0.68
C GLY A 16 11.50 4.43 -1.73
N ARG A 17 11.98 3.75 -2.77
CA ARG A 17 11.13 3.16 -3.81
C ARG A 17 10.29 2.05 -3.21
N LEU A 18 8.99 2.05 -3.46
CA LEU A 18 8.02 1.04 -3.03
C LEU A 18 7.36 0.46 -4.27
N ARG A 19 7.41 -0.86 -4.44
CA ARG A 19 6.66 -1.53 -5.51
C ARG A 19 5.36 -2.09 -4.94
N LEU A 20 4.24 -1.77 -5.59
CA LEU A 20 2.94 -2.36 -5.29
C LEU A 20 2.58 -3.37 -6.37
N LEU A 21 2.14 -4.56 -5.96
CA LEU A 21 1.65 -5.62 -6.83
C LEU A 21 0.19 -5.90 -6.50
N LEU A 22 -0.74 -5.72 -7.43
CA LEU A 22 -2.15 -6.04 -7.18
C LEU A 22 -2.35 -7.55 -7.29
N GLU A 23 -3.06 -8.15 -6.33
CA GLU A 23 -3.41 -9.57 -6.42
C GLU A 23 -4.29 -9.85 -7.65
N GLY A 24 -3.86 -10.83 -8.46
CA GLY A 24 -4.57 -11.22 -9.68
C GLY A 24 -4.29 -10.32 -10.89
N ASP A 25 -3.37 -9.37 -10.77
CA ASP A 25 -2.93 -8.50 -11.87
C ASP A 25 -1.42 -8.72 -12.12
N GLU A 26 -1.00 -8.54 -13.38
CA GLU A 26 0.41 -8.61 -13.78
C GLU A 26 1.10 -7.24 -13.69
N ARG A 27 0.33 -6.17 -13.52
CA ARG A 27 0.85 -4.81 -13.40
C ARG A 27 1.52 -4.59 -12.04
N ASP A 28 2.62 -3.85 -12.07
CA ASP A 28 3.23 -3.27 -10.88
C ASP A 28 3.16 -1.74 -10.91
N TRP A 29 3.06 -1.14 -9.72
CA TRP A 29 3.06 0.30 -9.55
C TRP A 29 4.30 0.73 -8.78
N ASP A 30 5.11 1.52 -9.47
CA ASP A 30 6.28 2.17 -8.87
C ASP A 30 5.85 3.38 -8.05
N CYS A 31 5.80 3.17 -6.75
CA CYS A 31 5.43 4.15 -5.75
C CYS A 31 6.67 4.60 -4.97
N ARG A 32 6.50 5.62 -4.14
CA ARG A 32 7.52 5.98 -3.17
C ARG A 32 6.93 6.00 -1.77
N LEU A 33 7.73 5.50 -0.83
CA LEU A 33 7.43 5.46 0.58
C LEU A 33 8.04 6.69 1.24
N GLY A 34 7.18 7.52 1.83
CA GLY A 34 7.53 8.68 2.63
C GLY A 34 7.60 8.36 4.11
N LEU A 35 8.49 9.07 4.82
CA LEU A 35 8.60 9.04 6.28
C LEU A 35 8.64 10.47 6.83
N ARG A 36 7.72 10.76 7.75
CA ARG A 36 7.69 12.01 8.51
C ARG A 36 8.44 11.76 9.80
N LYS A 37 9.65 12.28 9.87
CA LYS A 37 10.55 12.07 11.01
C LYS A 37 9.97 12.55 12.34
N SER A 38 9.15 13.60 12.34
CA SER A 38 8.61 14.20 13.56
C SER A 38 7.71 13.26 14.38
N ASN A 39 6.98 12.35 13.72
CA ASN A 39 6.04 11.45 14.39
C ASN A 39 6.16 9.98 13.95
N LYS A 40 7.20 9.65 13.18
CA LYS A 40 7.46 8.33 12.57
C LYS A 40 6.26 7.80 11.76
N THR A 41 5.51 8.69 11.13
CA THR A 41 4.40 8.29 10.26
C THR A 41 4.94 7.94 8.88
N TRP A 42 4.46 6.82 8.35
CA TRP A 42 4.77 6.33 7.01
C TRP A 42 3.58 6.53 6.09
N TRP A 43 3.82 6.83 4.81
CA TRP A 43 2.77 6.90 3.79
C TRP A 43 3.34 6.63 2.40
N ILE A 44 2.45 6.28 1.48
CA ILE A 44 2.76 6.17 0.06
C ILE A 44 2.59 7.57 -0.53
N ASP A 45 3.66 8.17 -1.02
CA ASP A 45 3.68 9.58 -1.44
C ASP A 45 3.27 9.76 -2.91
N ARG A 46 4.05 9.22 -3.84
CA ARG A 46 3.90 9.34 -5.28
C ARG A 46 3.28 8.07 -5.82
N SER A 47 2.56 8.25 -6.93
CA SER A 47 1.88 7.18 -7.67
C SER A 47 0.74 6.49 -6.94
N TRP A 48 0.47 6.80 -5.66
CA TRP A 48 -0.74 6.33 -4.98
C TRP A 48 -2.04 6.79 -5.67
N PRO A 49 -2.18 8.06 -6.12
CA PRO A 49 -3.37 8.45 -6.90
C PRO A 49 -3.48 7.72 -8.24
N LYS A 50 -2.35 7.39 -8.86
CA LYS A 50 -2.34 6.60 -10.11
C LYS A 50 -2.80 5.17 -9.85
N PHE A 51 -2.31 4.55 -8.78
CA PHE A 51 -2.79 3.24 -8.34
C PHE A 51 -4.30 3.24 -8.10
N ILE A 52 -4.83 4.23 -7.37
CA ILE A 52 -6.28 4.40 -7.17
C ILE A 52 -7.03 4.45 -8.51
N SER A 53 -6.55 5.26 -9.45
CA SER A 53 -7.18 5.41 -10.76
C SER A 53 -7.10 4.15 -11.62
N ASP A 54 -5.95 3.46 -11.65
CA ASP A 54 -5.71 2.28 -12.50
C ASP A 54 -6.44 1.03 -11.98
N VAL A 55 -6.65 0.95 -10.66
CA VAL A 55 -7.40 -0.11 -9.98
C VAL A 55 -8.89 0.24 -9.88
N GLY A 56 -9.25 1.52 -10.00
CA GLY A 56 -10.61 2.00 -9.79
C GLY A 56 -11.05 1.85 -8.35
N LEU A 57 -10.19 2.19 -7.38
CA LEU A 57 -10.54 2.17 -5.96
C LEU A 57 -11.55 3.25 -5.63
N GLU A 58 -12.59 2.87 -4.90
CA GLU A 58 -13.62 3.79 -4.42
C GLU A 58 -13.54 3.99 -2.91
N GLU A 59 -14.32 4.95 -2.39
CA GLU A 59 -14.46 5.11 -0.94
C GLU A 59 -15.01 3.83 -0.32
N ASP A 60 -14.53 3.50 0.88
CA ASP A 60 -14.82 2.27 1.63
C ASP A 60 -14.27 0.95 1.06
N ASP A 61 -13.57 0.95 -0.08
CA ASP A 61 -12.78 -0.21 -0.48
C ASP A 61 -11.62 -0.43 0.51
N ILE A 62 -11.37 -1.70 0.84
CA ILE A 62 -10.32 -2.08 1.79
C ILE A 62 -9.11 -2.58 1.02
N CYS A 63 -8.00 -1.86 1.14
CA CYS A 63 -6.69 -2.32 0.66
C CYS A 63 -5.91 -2.99 1.79
N LEU A 64 -5.64 -4.29 1.66
CA LEU A 64 -4.73 -5.03 2.53
C LEU A 64 -3.34 -5.06 1.89
N PHE A 65 -2.32 -4.75 2.68
CA PHE A 65 -0.93 -4.75 2.23
C PHE A 65 -0.18 -5.91 2.87
N GLU A 66 0.41 -6.76 2.04
CA GLU A 66 1.29 -7.86 2.42
C GLU A 66 2.72 -7.53 1.98
N LEU A 67 3.69 -7.52 2.89
CA LEU A 67 5.09 -7.33 2.53
C LEU A 67 5.68 -8.64 1.97
N THR A 68 5.93 -8.68 0.66
CA THR A 68 6.45 -9.89 -0.02
C THR A 68 7.96 -9.91 -0.13
N ASP A 69 8.60 -8.74 -0.30
CA ASP A 69 10.06 -8.62 -0.29
C ASP A 69 10.47 -7.34 0.43
N ARG A 70 11.16 -7.50 1.55
CA ARG A 70 11.69 -6.39 2.34
C ARG A 70 12.88 -5.70 1.67
N SER A 71 13.72 -6.45 0.96
CA SER A 71 14.97 -5.93 0.38
C SER A 71 14.70 -4.96 -0.76
N SER A 72 13.74 -5.29 -1.62
CA SER A 72 13.29 -4.44 -2.73
C SER A 72 12.10 -3.54 -2.38
N LEU A 73 11.60 -3.65 -1.14
CA LEU A 73 10.40 -2.99 -0.63
C LEU A 73 9.21 -3.18 -1.58
N THR A 74 8.82 -4.44 -1.74
CA THR A 74 7.67 -4.86 -2.55
C THR A 74 6.53 -5.28 -1.64
N MET A 75 5.35 -4.70 -1.85
CA MET A 75 4.12 -5.06 -1.15
C MET A 75 3.08 -5.57 -2.15
N LYS A 76 2.49 -6.72 -1.86
CA LYS A 76 1.28 -7.17 -2.53
C LYS A 76 0.08 -6.47 -1.93
N VAL A 77 -0.85 -6.05 -2.78
CA VAL A 77 -2.08 -5.36 -2.40
C VAL A 77 -3.25 -6.26 -2.74
N HIS A 78 -4.08 -6.54 -1.74
CA HIS A 78 -5.33 -7.25 -1.91
C HIS A 78 -6.44 -6.23 -1.74
N VAL A 79 -7.37 -6.18 -2.69
CA VAL A 79 -8.49 -5.24 -2.67
C VAL A 79 -9.75 -6.02 -2.36
N ILE A 80 -10.39 -5.66 -1.25
CA ILE A 80 -11.73 -6.14 -0.90
C ILE A 80 -12.69 -5.01 -1.22
N ARG A 81 -13.56 -5.22 -2.22
CA ARG A 81 -14.51 -4.19 -2.63
C ARG A 81 -15.65 -4.12 -1.64
N LYS A 82 -16.12 -2.90 -1.35
CA LYS A 82 -17.32 -2.74 -0.52
C LYS A 82 -18.53 -3.46 -1.12
N SER A 83 -18.66 -3.49 -2.45
CA SER A 83 -19.72 -4.21 -3.15
C SER A 83 -19.77 -5.70 -2.85
N ASP A 84 -18.63 -6.29 -2.47
CA ASP A 84 -18.48 -7.73 -2.24
C ASP A 84 -18.79 -8.10 -0.78
N ILE A 85 -18.88 -7.10 0.11
CA ILE A 85 -19.25 -7.29 1.51
C ILE A 85 -20.78 -7.26 1.59
N PRO A 86 -21.45 -8.39 1.90
CA PRO A 86 -22.90 -8.42 1.99
C PRO A 86 -23.39 -7.44 3.07
N ALA A 87 -24.49 -6.76 2.77
CA ALA A 87 -25.13 -5.87 3.73
C ALA A 87 -25.50 -6.66 5.02
N PRO A 88 -25.38 -6.02 6.19
CA PRO A 88 -25.72 -6.64 7.47
C PRO A 88 -27.20 -7.07 7.57
#